data_AF-A0A6M0JVQ3-F1
#
_entry.id   AF-A0A6M0JVQ3-F1
#
_cell.length_a   1.000
_cell.length_b   1.000
_cell.length_c   1.000
_cell.angle_alpha   90.00
_cell.angle_beta   90.00
_cell.angle_gamma   90.00
#
_symmetry.space_group_name_H-M   'P 1'
#
loop_
_entity.id
_entity.type
_entity.pdbx_description
1 polymer ?
#
loop_
_entity_poly.entity_id
_entity_poly.type
_entity_poly.pdbx_seq_one_letter_code
_entity_poly.pdbx_strand_id
1 'polypeptide(L)'
;MLFDDEAGRPNAPIRVLVAMLILKEGFGWSDEALFEAAHFNLLVRRALGLVNLTDAVTVESTYYLFKQRLYSHQLETGSNLLEELFQALTGDQAKRLGVMGDRLRMDSTLLGSNLAACTHLQLIIGCLQA
;
A
#
# COMPACT_ATOMS: atom_id res chain seq x y z
N MET A 1 -3.18 20.25 -1.32
CA MET A 1 -1.92 19.75 -1.90
C MET A 1 -0.82 20.16 -0.95
N LEU A 2 0.08 19.25 -0.56
CA LEU A 2 1.24 19.62 0.25
C LEU A 2 2.24 20.29 -0.71
N PHE A 3 2.31 21.62 -0.66
CA PHE A 3 3.22 22.43 -1.48
C PHE A 3 4.35 22.92 -0.59
N ASP A 4 5.53 23.03 -1.17
CA ASP A 4 6.73 23.60 -0.54
C ASP A 4 7.02 24.90 -1.26
N ASP A 5 7.09 26.01 -0.54
CA ASP A 5 7.23 27.37 -1.11
C ASP A 5 8.57 27.54 -1.84
N GLU A 6 9.58 26.73 -1.52
CA GLU A 6 10.89 26.76 -2.18
C GLU A 6 10.92 25.96 -3.51
N ALA A 7 10.03 24.99 -3.68
CA ALA A 7 9.99 24.12 -4.86
C ALA A 7 8.85 24.55 -5.79
N GLY A 8 9.13 25.45 -6.74
CA GLY A 8 8.14 26.12 -7.60
C GLY A 8 7.24 25.27 -8.51
N ARG A 9 7.26 23.92 -8.42
CA ARG A 9 6.30 23.04 -9.11
C ARG A 9 5.37 22.38 -8.08
N PRO A 10 4.03 22.45 -8.26
CA PRO A 10 3.11 21.75 -7.37
C PRO A 10 3.43 20.25 -7.38
N ASN A 11 3.66 19.69 -6.19
CA ASN A 11 3.92 18.27 -6.02
C ASN A 11 2.76 17.45 -6.61
N ALA A 12 3.10 16.33 -7.23
CA ALA A 12 2.08 15.34 -7.60
C ALA A 12 1.24 14.98 -6.36
N PRO A 13 -0.07 14.79 -6.53
CA PRO A 13 -0.95 14.49 -5.40
C PRO A 13 -0.51 13.19 -4.71
N ILE A 14 -0.08 13.30 -3.44
CA ILE A 14 0.40 12.16 -2.63
C ILE A 14 -0.61 11.00 -2.64
N ARG A 15 -1.91 11.31 -2.64
CA ARG A 15 -2.98 10.28 -2.75
C ARG A 15 -2.82 9.38 -3.97
N VAL A 16 -2.39 9.92 -5.12
CA VAL A 16 -2.23 9.15 -6.35
C VAL A 16 -1.00 8.27 -6.24
N LEU A 17 0.10 8.80 -5.71
CA LEU A 17 1.35 8.03 -5.52
C LEU A 17 1.15 6.86 -4.54
N VAL A 18 0.45 7.11 -3.42
CA VAL A 18 0.11 6.06 -2.44
C VAL A 18 -0.87 5.06 -3.03
N ALA A 19 -1.88 5.50 -3.78
CA ALA A 19 -2.81 4.59 -4.46
C ALA A 19 -2.11 3.72 -5.51
N MET A 20 -1.14 4.26 -6.25
CA MET A 20 -0.31 3.51 -7.19
C MET A 20 0.51 2.44 -6.48
N LEU A 21 1.11 2.73 -5.32
CA LEU A 21 1.80 1.72 -4.50
C LEU A 21 0.85 0.59 -4.07
N ILE A 22 -0.33 0.95 -3.56
CA ILE A 22 -1.34 -0.02 -3.12
C ILE A 22 -1.77 -0.93 -4.26
N LEU A 23 -2.07 -0.36 -5.43
CA LEU A 23 -2.50 -1.14 -6.59
C LEU A 23 -1.38 -2.04 -7.11
N LYS A 24 -0.14 -1.52 -7.17
CA LYS A 24 1.01 -2.31 -7.58
C LYS A 24 1.18 -3.55 -6.70
N GLU A 25 1.27 -3.35 -5.39
CA GLU A 25 1.49 -4.46 -4.45
C GLU A 25 0.26 -5.38 -4.35
N GLY A 26 -0.95 -4.81 -4.38
CA GLY A 26 -2.20 -5.57 -4.29
C GLY A 26 -2.45 -6.50 -5.48
N PHE A 27 -1.99 -6.12 -6.68
CA PHE A 27 -2.09 -6.97 -7.88
C PHE A 27 -0.77 -7.69 -8.23
N GLY A 28 0.32 -7.46 -7.50
CA GLY A 28 1.63 -8.03 -7.79
C GLY A 28 2.22 -7.57 -9.14
N TRP A 29 1.95 -6.32 -9.53
CA TRP A 29 2.38 -5.77 -10.83
C TRP A 29 3.86 -5.36 -10.83
N SER A 30 4.49 -5.43 -12.01
CA SER A 30 5.75 -4.71 -12.26
C SER A 30 5.49 -3.20 -12.35
N ASP A 31 6.55 -2.38 -12.29
CA ASP A 31 6.39 -0.94 -12.45
C ASP A 31 5.86 -0.62 -13.87
N GLU A 32 6.32 -1.32 -14.90
CA GLU A 32 5.84 -1.16 -16.29
C GLU A 32 4.34 -1.46 -16.39
N ALA A 33 3.90 -2.59 -15.81
CA ALA A 33 2.49 -2.98 -15.81
C ALA A 33 1.61 -1.97 -15.05
N LEU A 34 2.11 -1.41 -13.94
CA LEU A 34 1.43 -0.35 -13.20
C LEU A 34 1.25 0.90 -14.07
N PHE A 35 2.30 1.37 -14.75
CA PHE A 35 2.22 2.55 -15.59
C PHE A 35 1.34 2.32 -16.81
N GLU A 36 1.42 1.17 -17.45
CA GLU A 36 0.55 0.82 -18.58
C GLU A 36 -0.93 0.79 -18.14
N ALA A 37 -1.22 0.15 -17.01
CA ALA A 37 -2.56 0.12 -16.44
C ALA A 37 -3.04 1.53 -16.05
N ALA A 38 -2.19 2.36 -15.45
CA ALA A 38 -2.54 3.73 -15.10
C ALA A 38 -2.84 4.60 -16.34
N HIS A 39 -2.18 4.36 -17.47
CA HIS A 39 -2.42 5.13 -18.70
C HIS A 39 -3.67 4.65 -19.46
N PHE A 40 -3.89 3.34 -19.56
CA PHE A 40 -4.86 2.79 -20.52
C PHE A 40 -6.04 2.05 -19.89
N ASN A 41 -5.95 1.63 -18.62
CA ASN A 41 -7.06 0.96 -17.95
C ASN A 41 -7.97 1.97 -17.23
N LEU A 42 -9.20 2.12 -17.75
CA LEU A 42 -10.20 3.06 -17.21
C LEU A 42 -10.58 2.78 -15.75
N LEU A 43 -10.59 1.52 -15.32
CA LEU A 43 -10.90 1.16 -13.94
C LEU A 43 -9.77 1.58 -13.01
N VAL A 44 -8.52 1.38 -13.43
CA VAL A 44 -7.33 1.80 -12.69
C VAL A 44 -7.26 3.32 -12.60
N ARG A 45 -7.51 4.03 -13.72
CA ARG A 45 -7.60 5.50 -13.72
C ARG A 45 -8.65 6.02 -12.75
N ARG A 46 -9.85 5.43 -12.77
CA ARG A 46 -10.91 5.78 -11.82
C ARG A 46 -10.52 5.49 -10.37
N ALA A 47 -9.84 4.38 -10.10
CA ALA A 47 -9.33 4.04 -8.77
C ALA A 47 -8.27 5.04 -8.27
N LEU A 48 -7.43 5.56 -9.18
CA LEU A 48 -6.48 6.64 -8.90
C LEU A 48 -7.14 8.02 -8.74
N GLY A 49 -8.45 8.13 -8.99
CA GLY A 49 -9.18 9.40 -8.98
C GLY A 49 -8.98 10.26 -10.23
N LEU A 50 -8.45 9.67 -11.31
CA LEU A 50 -8.33 10.30 -12.63
C LEU A 50 -9.62 10.04 -13.42
N VAL A 51 -10.60 10.92 -13.22
CA VAL A 51 -11.97 10.73 -13.74
C VAL A 51 -12.09 11.23 -15.17
N ASN A 52 -11.34 12.27 -15.53
CA ASN A 52 -11.36 12.81 -16.90
C ASN A 52 -10.29 12.12 -17.76
N LEU A 53 -10.59 11.97 -19.05
CA LEU A 53 -9.62 11.45 -20.04
C LEU A 53 -8.39 12.37 -20.17
N THR A 54 -8.55 13.66 -19.90
CA THR A 54 -7.49 14.67 -19.91
C THR A 54 -6.62 14.66 -18.65
N ASP A 55 -7.03 13.96 -17.58
CA ASP A 55 -6.24 13.91 -16.36
C ASP A 55 -4.93 13.16 -16.64
N ALA A 56 -3.79 13.78 -16.34
CA ALA A 56 -2.49 13.18 -16.56
C ALA A 56 -2.12 12.21 -15.44
N VAL A 57 -1.58 11.05 -15.82
CA VAL A 57 -0.93 10.14 -14.87
C VAL A 57 0.37 10.78 -14.38
N THR A 58 0.76 10.49 -13.14
CA THR A 58 2.03 10.94 -12.60
C THR A 58 3.21 10.38 -13.39
N VAL A 59 4.24 11.19 -13.60
CA VAL A 59 5.45 10.77 -14.31
C VAL A 59 6.26 9.78 -13.46
N GLU A 60 6.88 8.79 -14.11
CA GLU A 60 7.72 7.76 -13.48
C GLU A 60 8.77 8.34 -12.53
N SER A 61 9.49 9.38 -12.95
CA SER A 61 10.50 10.04 -12.12
C SER A 61 9.96 10.56 -10.79
N THR A 62 8.71 11.03 -10.78
CA THR A 62 8.05 11.52 -9.56
C THR A 62 7.69 10.37 -8.63
N TYR A 63 7.26 9.24 -9.19
CA TYR A 63 6.97 8.02 -8.42
C TYR A 63 8.23 7.42 -7.79
N TYR A 64 9.33 7.33 -8.54
CA TYR A 64 10.60 6.85 -8.01
C TYR A 64 11.20 7.79 -6.97
N LEU A 65 11.14 9.11 -7.19
CA LEU A 65 11.59 10.09 -6.21
C LEU A 65 10.80 9.99 -4.90
N PHE A 66 9.48 9.76 -4.99
CA PHE A 66 8.65 9.55 -3.81
C PHE A 66 9.06 8.31 -3.02
N LYS A 67 9.26 7.16 -3.70
CA LYS A 67 9.76 5.94 -3.06
C LYS A 67 11.12 6.14 -2.41
N GLN A 68 12.03 6.84 -3.09
CA GLN A 68 13.35 7.16 -2.56
C GLN A 68 13.24 7.99 -1.29
N ARG A 69 12.42 9.04 -1.28
CA ARG A 69 12.21 9.89 -0.09
C ARG A 69 11.63 9.12 1.10
N LEU A 70 10.65 8.24 0.84
CA LEU A 70 10.12 7.35 1.88
C LEU A 70 11.20 6.45 2.46
N TYR A 71 12.02 5.86 1.61
CA TYR A 71 13.11 4.98 2.05
C TYR A 71 14.21 5.74 2.81
N SER A 72 14.63 6.90 2.32
CA SER A 72 15.59 7.77 3.02
C SER A 72 15.08 8.17 4.40
N HIS A 73 13.82 8.59 4.51
CA HIS A 73 13.20 8.91 5.80
C HIS A 73 13.21 7.70 6.75
N GLN A 74 12.88 6.51 6.24
CA GLN A 74 12.90 5.28 7.03
C GLN A 74 14.31 4.94 7.53
N LEU A 75 15.34 5.16 6.72
CA LEU A 75 16.74 4.96 7.14
C LEU A 75 17.19 5.97 8.20
N GLU A 76 16.79 7.23 8.07
CA GLU A 76 17.20 8.31 8.99
C GLU A 76 16.50 8.23 10.35
N THR A 77 15.20 7.93 10.35
CA THR A 77 14.36 7.96 11.56
C THR A 77 14.09 6.58 12.16
N GLY A 78 14.27 5.52 11.38
CA GLY A 78 13.84 4.16 11.73
C GLY A 78 12.32 3.94 11.61
N SER A 79 11.55 4.96 11.22
CA SER A 79 10.08 4.92 11.16
C SER A 79 9.55 4.73 9.74
N ASN A 80 8.58 3.82 9.57
CA ASN A 80 7.93 3.57 8.28
C ASN A 80 6.61 4.33 8.19
N LEU A 81 6.64 5.47 7.49
CA LEU A 81 5.48 6.34 7.34
C LEU A 81 4.27 5.67 6.67
N LEU A 82 4.49 4.72 5.75
CA LEU A 82 3.39 3.99 5.12
C LEU A 82 2.72 3.06 6.14
N GLU A 83 3.51 2.36 6.94
CA GLU A 83 2.99 1.48 7.99
C GLU A 83 2.17 2.24 9.02
N GLU A 84 2.69 3.35 9.54
CA GLU A 84 1.97 4.21 10.49
C GLU A 84 0.65 4.73 9.90
N LEU A 85 0.68 5.15 8.64
CA LEU A 85 -0.53 5.58 7.93
C LEU A 85 -1.55 4.44 7.82
N PHE A 86 -1.11 3.24 7.41
CA PHE A 86 -2.00 2.09 7.31
C PHE A 86 -2.60 1.71 8.66
N GLN A 87 -1.79 1.70 9.73
CA GLN A 87 -2.28 1.42 11.09
C GLN A 87 -3.31 2.45 11.55
N ALA A 88 -3.02 3.74 11.33
CA ALA A 88 -3.93 4.83 11.68
C ALA A 88 -5.26 4.74 10.92
N LEU A 89 -5.20 4.56 9.60
CA LEU A 89 -6.39 4.45 8.75
C LEU A 89 -7.22 3.20 9.08
N THR A 90 -6.56 2.05 9.24
CA THR A 90 -7.23 0.79 9.57
C THR A 90 -7.88 0.88 10.95
N GLY A 91 -7.21 1.49 11.92
CA GLY A 91 -7.77 1.74 13.25
C GLY A 91 -9.00 2.65 13.23
N ASP A 92 -8.97 3.72 12.44
CA ASP A 92 -10.13 4.61 12.26
C ASP A 92 -11.29 3.90 11.55
N GLN A 93 -11.01 3.12 10.50
CA GLN A 93 -12.01 2.30 9.81
C GLN A 93 -12.65 1.27 10.75
N ALA A 94 -11.85 0.55 11.55
CA ALA A 94 -12.35 -0.43 12.50
C ALA A 94 -13.30 0.21 13.53
N LYS A 95 -12.93 1.39 14.07
CA LYS A 95 -13.78 2.15 14.99
C LYS A 95 -15.10 2.57 14.34
N ARG A 96 -15.05 3.11 13.11
CA ARG A 96 -16.25 3.57 12.40
C ARG A 96 -17.20 2.43 12.02
N LEU A 97 -16.65 1.27 11.67
CA LEU A 97 -17.43 0.10 11.25
C LEU A 97 -17.82 -0.80 12.43
N GLY A 98 -17.42 -0.46 13.67
CA GLY A 98 -17.69 -1.26 14.86
C GLY A 98 -17.01 -2.63 14.86
N VAL A 99 -15.91 -2.77 14.11
CA VAL A 99 -15.15 -4.03 14.01
C VAL A 99 -14.25 -4.15 15.24
N MET A 100 -14.51 -5.18 16.07
CA MET A 100 -13.66 -5.51 17.20
C MET A 100 -12.50 -6.40 16.75
N GLY A 101 -11.26 -5.90 16.81
CA GLY A 101 -10.05 -6.65 16.48
C GLY A 101 -9.62 -7.68 17.55
N ASP A 102 -10.20 -7.62 18.75
CA ASP A 102 -9.83 -8.47 19.89
C ASP A 102 -10.16 -9.95 19.68
N ARG A 103 -11.11 -10.26 18.78
CA ARG A 103 -11.53 -11.62 18.46
C ARG A 103 -11.68 -11.78 16.95
N LEU A 104 -10.66 -12.38 16.34
CA LEU A 104 -10.65 -12.70 14.93
C LEU A 104 -11.15 -14.14 14.72
N ARG A 105 -12.16 -14.30 13.87
CA ARG A 105 -12.59 -15.61 13.39
C ARG A 105 -11.59 -16.14 12.37
N MET A 106 -10.93 -17.26 12.68
CA MET A 106 -9.91 -17.87 11.81
C MET A 106 -10.44 -18.25 10.42
N ASP A 107 -11.73 -18.60 10.33
CA ASP A 107 -12.41 -18.93 9.07
C ASP A 107 -12.78 -17.71 8.21
N SER A 108 -12.62 -16.49 8.74
CA SER A 108 -13.05 -15.25 8.09
C SER A 108 -11.93 -14.44 7.46
N THR A 109 -10.67 -14.76 7.74
CA THR A 109 -9.51 -14.07 7.14
C THR A 109 -8.82 -14.95 6.12
N LEU A 110 -9.05 -14.67 4.84
CA LEU A 110 -8.22 -15.10 3.71
C LEU A 110 -6.91 -14.29 3.65
N LEU A 111 -6.26 -14.09 4.80
CA LEU A 111 -4.83 -13.78 4.76
C LEU A 111 -4.17 -15.11 4.45
N GLY A 112 -3.46 -15.18 3.32
CA GLY A 112 -2.56 -16.28 3.03
C GLY A 112 -1.51 -16.30 4.12
N SER A 113 -1.82 -16.96 5.24
CA SER A 113 -0.88 -17.29 6.28
C SER A 113 0.35 -17.82 5.56
N ASN A 114 1.52 -17.28 5.87
CA ASN A 114 2.81 -17.82 5.43
C ASN A 114 2.97 -19.21 6.09
N LEU A 115 2.18 -20.17 5.59
CA LEU A 115 2.08 -21.53 6.05
C LEU A 115 3.40 -22.16 5.65
N ALA A 116 4.28 -22.31 6.64
CA ALA A 116 5.43 -23.17 6.48
C ALA A 116 4.92 -24.54 6.00
N ALA A 117 5.48 -25.03 4.89
CA ALA A 117 5.19 -26.37 4.40
C ALA A 117 5.78 -27.37 5.40
N CYS A 118 4.97 -27.75 6.40
CA CYS A 118 5.36 -28.67 7.44
C CYS A 118 4.77 -30.05 7.17
N THR A 119 5.57 -31.08 7.44
CA THR A 119 5.03 -32.44 7.59
C THR A 119 4.17 -32.53 8.85
N HIS A 120 3.26 -33.49 8.90
CA HIS A 120 2.36 -33.69 10.04
C HIS A 120 3.12 -33.81 11.38
N LEU A 121 4.32 -34.43 11.36
CA LEU A 121 5.20 -34.53 12.52
C LEU A 121 5.80 -33.19 12.96
N GLN A 122 6.24 -32.35 12.03
CA GLN A 122 6.79 -31.03 12.35
C GLN A 122 5.74 -30.12 13.00
N LEU A 123 4.49 -30.25 12.57
CA LEU A 123 3.36 -29.51 13.14
C LEU A 123 3.13 -29.90 14.61
N ILE A 124 3.15 -31.20 14.91
CA ILE A 124 3.00 -31.72 16.29
C ILE A 124 4.17 -31.28 17.18
N ILE A 125 5.41 -31.37 16.68
CA ILE A 125 6.60 -30.98 17.45
C ILE A 125 6.57 -29.49 17.77
N GLY A 126 6.22 -28.64 16.79
CA GLY A 126 6.13 -27.19 16.99
C GLY A 126 5.08 -26.80 18.03
N CYS A 127 3.93 -27.50 18.09
CA CYS A 127 2.91 -27.26 19.11
C CYS A 127 3.30 -27.74 20.52
N LEU A 128 4.15 -28.76 20.63
CA LEU A 128 4.59 -29.29 21.93
C LEU A 128 5.79 -28.54 22.53
N GLN A 129 6.51 -27.77 21.71
CA GLN A 129 7.70 -27.01 22.11
C GLN A 129 7.42 -25.53 22.41
N ALA A 130 6.18 -25.07 22.23
CA ALA A 130 5.70 -23.72 22.58
C ALA A 130 5.00 -23.70 23.95
#